data_AF-A0A8C5P8C1-F1
#
_entry.id   AF-A0A8C5P8C1-F1
#
_cell.length_a   1.000
_cell.length_b   1.000
_cell.length_c   1.000
_cell.angle_alpha   90.00
_cell.angle_beta   90.00
_cell.angle_gamma   90.00
#
_symmetry.space_group_name_H-M   'P 1'
#
loop_
_entity.id
_entity.type
_entity.pdbx_description
1 polymer ?
#
loop_
_entity_poly.entity_id
_entity_poly.type
_entity_poly.pdbx_seq_one_letter_code
_entity_poly.pdbx_strand_id
1 'polypeptide(L)'
;MAWQCTMFGTFLLNLVLVFIDPMEWSIGNVQKWILWTEHQYRLPQSGRSFQDLTGRDLCSMSEDSFKDRSPLCGDVLYAHLDIWKSAAWMKEKTGQGDLKSCGGSGGVRESWTDSEVDSSSSGQPIHLWQFLKELLLKPHSYGRSIRWLNKEKGIFKIEDSAQVARLWGIRKNRPAMNYDKLSRSIRQYYKKGIIRKPDVSQRLVYQFVHPQ
;
A
#
# COMPACT_ATOMS: atom_id res chain seq x y z
N MET A 1 30.13 -17.05 -10.88
CA MET A 1 29.70 -16.58 -9.56
C MET A 1 29.48 -15.04 -9.48
N ALA A 2 29.59 -14.29 -10.58
CA ALA A 2 29.32 -12.84 -10.60
C ALA A 2 27.84 -12.43 -10.65
N TRP A 3 26.91 -13.39 -10.86
CA TRP A 3 25.47 -13.10 -11.06
C TRP A 3 24.67 -12.95 -9.76
N GLN A 4 25.19 -13.39 -8.60
CA GLN A 4 24.50 -13.24 -7.31
C GLN A 4 24.72 -11.87 -6.65
N CYS A 5 25.84 -11.18 -6.94
CA CYS A 5 26.09 -9.83 -6.41
C CYS A 5 25.20 -8.75 -7.06
N THR A 6 24.82 -8.91 -8.33
CA THR A 6 23.91 -7.99 -9.03
C THR A 6 22.46 -8.13 -8.57
N MET A 7 22.05 -9.32 -8.10
CA MET A 7 20.69 -9.60 -7.59
C MET A 7 20.40 -8.88 -6.25
N PHE A 8 21.42 -8.68 -5.40
CA PHE A 8 21.27 -7.88 -4.17
C PHE A 8 21.26 -6.38 -4.45
N GLY A 9 22.04 -5.91 -5.44
CA GLY A 9 22.06 -4.51 -5.87
C GLY A 9 20.76 -4.06 -6.53
N THR A 10 20.13 -4.92 -7.34
CA THR A 10 18.82 -4.63 -7.94
C THR A 10 17.70 -4.64 -6.92
N PHE A 11 17.78 -5.41 -5.84
CA PHE A 11 16.77 -5.41 -4.76
C PHE A 11 16.78 -4.11 -3.94
N LEU A 12 17.95 -3.48 -3.79
CA LEU A 12 18.08 -2.16 -3.14
C LEU A 12 17.65 -1.00 -4.06
N LEU A 13 17.94 -1.09 -5.37
CA LEU A 13 17.40 -0.16 -6.38
C LEU A 13 15.88 -0.30 -6.56
N ASN A 14 15.34 -1.52 -6.41
CA ASN A 14 13.90 -1.78 -6.38
C ASN A 14 13.21 -1.04 -5.22
N LEU A 15 13.91 -0.86 -4.10
CA LEU A 15 13.36 -0.09 -3.00
C LEU A 15 13.15 1.37 -3.41
N VAL A 16 14.10 1.96 -4.15
CA VAL A 16 14.06 3.38 -4.53
C VAL A 16 12.96 3.67 -5.56
N LEU A 17 12.76 2.80 -6.56
CA LEU A 17 11.73 3.01 -7.58
C LEU A 17 10.31 2.73 -7.07
N VAL A 18 10.14 1.80 -6.11
CA VAL A 18 8.84 1.52 -5.47
C VAL A 18 8.32 2.73 -4.66
N PHE A 19 9.17 3.70 -4.31
CA PHE A 19 8.77 4.91 -3.58
C PHE A 19 8.56 6.16 -4.43
N ILE A 20 8.97 6.14 -5.70
CA ILE A 20 8.83 7.30 -6.59
C ILE A 20 7.59 7.05 -7.44
N ASP A 21 6.63 7.97 -7.34
CA ASP A 21 5.41 7.98 -8.15
C ASP A 21 5.77 7.75 -9.63
N PRO A 22 5.15 6.78 -10.34
CA PRO A 22 5.34 6.59 -11.77
C PRO A 22 5.19 7.88 -12.58
N MET A 23 4.39 8.85 -12.13
CA MET A 23 4.26 10.17 -12.76
C MET A 23 5.52 11.05 -12.65
N GLU A 24 6.39 10.78 -11.67
CA GLU A 24 7.64 11.52 -11.40
C GLU A 24 8.88 10.83 -12.00
N TRP A 25 8.72 9.74 -12.75
CA TRP A 25 9.86 9.04 -13.33
C TRP A 25 10.54 9.87 -14.43
N SER A 26 11.87 10.00 -14.34
CA SER A 26 12.68 10.44 -15.46
C SER A 26 12.73 9.36 -16.56
N ILE A 27 13.15 9.74 -17.77
CA ILE A 27 13.35 8.82 -18.89
C ILE A 27 14.25 7.63 -18.49
N GLY A 28 15.33 7.91 -17.75
CA GLY A 28 16.22 6.87 -17.24
C GLY A 28 15.57 5.92 -16.21
N ASN A 29 14.56 6.37 -15.47
CA ASN A 29 13.81 5.52 -14.54
C ASN A 29 12.79 4.65 -15.28
N VAL A 30 12.11 5.19 -16.30
CA VAL A 30 11.23 4.42 -17.20
C VAL A 30 12.00 3.27 -17.82
N GLN A 31 13.20 3.54 -18.36
CA GLN A 31 14.04 2.50 -18.97
C GLN A 31 14.47 1.42 -17.98
N LYS A 32 14.83 1.80 -16.75
CA LYS A 32 15.12 0.82 -15.69
C LYS A 32 13.91 -0.03 -15.33
N TRP A 33 12.72 0.57 -15.27
CA TRP A 33 11.48 -0.14 -14.96
C TRP A 33 11.11 -1.14 -16.07
N ILE A 34 11.23 -0.75 -17.36
CA ILE A 34 10.95 -1.66 -18.48
C ILE A 34 11.92 -2.83 -18.47
N LEU A 35 13.23 -2.57 -18.39
CA LEU A 35 14.25 -3.64 -18.33
C LEU A 35 14.03 -4.60 -17.15
N TRP A 36 13.63 -4.06 -16.00
CA TRP A 36 13.29 -4.89 -14.85
C TRP A 36 12.05 -5.75 -15.13
N THR A 37 10.99 -5.15 -15.68
CA THR A 37 9.72 -5.84 -15.95
C THR A 37 9.93 -6.94 -16.99
N GLU A 38 10.69 -6.66 -18.04
CA GLU A 38 11.11 -7.64 -19.05
C GLU A 38 11.85 -8.81 -18.42
N HIS A 39 12.78 -8.55 -17.49
CA HIS A 39 13.51 -9.61 -16.81
C HIS A 39 12.62 -10.44 -15.86
N GLN A 40 11.76 -9.80 -15.07
CA GLN A 40 10.89 -10.49 -14.10
C GLN A 40 9.90 -11.43 -14.78
N TYR A 41 9.29 -10.97 -15.87
CA TYR A 41 8.26 -11.71 -16.59
C TYR A 41 8.82 -12.45 -17.82
N ARG A 42 10.14 -12.41 -18.04
CA ARG A 42 10.85 -13.00 -19.20
C ARG A 42 10.27 -12.55 -20.54
N LEU A 43 10.00 -11.24 -20.67
CA LEU A 43 9.41 -10.64 -21.86
C LEU A 43 10.49 -10.36 -22.93
N PRO A 44 10.10 -10.21 -24.21
CA PRO A 44 10.99 -9.73 -25.26
C PRO A 44 11.54 -8.33 -24.96
N GLN A 45 12.75 -8.03 -25.46
CA GLN A 45 13.40 -6.73 -25.29
C GLN A 45 12.71 -5.67 -26.14
N SER A 46 11.91 -4.83 -25.49
CA SER A 46 11.05 -3.79 -26.06
C SER A 46 11.43 -2.38 -25.59
N GLY A 47 12.43 -2.23 -24.70
CA GLY A 47 12.84 -0.96 -24.10
C GLY A 47 13.08 0.20 -25.07
N ARG A 48 13.56 -0.07 -26.30
CA ARG A 48 13.76 0.96 -27.35
C ARG A 48 12.47 1.67 -27.76
N SER A 49 11.33 0.98 -27.75
CA SER A 49 10.03 1.56 -28.12
C SER A 49 9.53 2.62 -27.13
N PHE A 50 10.17 2.73 -25.97
CA PHE A 50 9.81 3.62 -24.87
C PHE A 50 10.99 4.51 -24.42
N GLN A 51 12.07 4.58 -25.20
CA GLN A 51 13.35 5.20 -24.80
C GLN A 51 13.28 6.71 -24.55
N ASP A 52 12.29 7.39 -25.12
CA ASP A 52 12.14 8.85 -25.06
C ASP A 52 10.99 9.30 -24.15
N LEU A 53 10.39 8.36 -23.41
CA LEU A 53 9.20 8.63 -22.60
C LEU A 53 9.56 8.94 -21.15
N THR A 54 8.97 10.00 -20.61
CA THR A 54 8.96 10.25 -19.16
C THR A 54 7.87 9.43 -18.47
N GLY A 55 7.92 9.38 -17.14
CA GLY A 55 6.90 8.73 -16.33
C GLY A 55 5.48 9.28 -16.57
N ARG A 56 5.38 10.60 -16.78
CA ARG A 56 4.12 11.27 -17.12
C ARG A 56 3.58 10.78 -18.46
N ASP A 57 4.43 10.76 -19.49
CA ASP A 57 4.03 10.30 -20.83
C ASP A 57 3.58 8.83 -20.77
N LEU A 58 4.35 8.00 -20.07
CA LEU A 58 4.09 6.58 -19.87
C LEU A 58 2.76 6.33 -19.15
N CYS A 59 2.46 7.10 -18.10
CA CYS A 59 1.23 6.96 -17.31
C CYS A 59 -0.02 7.51 -18.00
N SER A 60 0.12 8.45 -18.93
CA SER A 60 -0.98 9.02 -19.71
C SER A 60 -1.32 8.23 -20.98
N MET A 61 -0.46 7.29 -21.41
CA MET A 61 -0.73 6.42 -22.55
C MET A 61 -1.84 5.41 -22.28
N SER A 62 -2.63 5.11 -23.31
CA SER A 62 -3.63 4.03 -23.28
C SER A 62 -2.98 2.65 -23.46
N GLU A 63 -3.70 1.60 -23.07
CA GLU A 63 -3.29 0.21 -23.29
C GLU A 63 -3.02 -0.08 -24.77
N ASP A 64 -3.87 0.41 -25.67
CA ASP A 64 -3.69 0.23 -27.12
C ASP A 64 -2.38 0.86 -27.61
N SER A 65 -2.01 2.04 -27.08
CA SER A 65 -0.75 2.69 -27.41
C SER A 65 0.47 1.89 -26.91
N PHE A 66 0.33 1.16 -25.80
CA PHE A 66 1.36 0.24 -25.33
C PHE A 66 1.49 -0.97 -26.24
N LYS A 67 0.36 -1.55 -26.67
CA LYS A 67 0.31 -2.68 -27.60
C LYS A 67 0.86 -2.32 -28.99
N ASP A 68 0.57 -1.13 -29.50
CA ASP A 68 1.12 -0.67 -30.79
C ASP A 68 2.65 -0.52 -30.75
N ARG A 69 3.19 -0.04 -29.63
CA ARG A 69 4.65 0.09 -29.43
C ARG A 69 5.36 -1.23 -29.19
N SER A 70 4.67 -2.19 -28.57
CA SER A 70 5.17 -3.52 -28.31
C SER A 70 4.04 -4.56 -28.39
N PRO A 71 3.75 -5.11 -29.59
CA PRO A 71 2.65 -6.06 -29.77
C PRO A 71 2.82 -7.37 -28.98
N LEU A 72 4.05 -7.68 -28.57
CA LEU A 72 4.39 -8.93 -27.89
C LEU A 72 4.28 -8.85 -26.36
N CYS A 73 4.34 -7.66 -25.77
CA CYS A 73 4.35 -7.50 -24.31
C CYS A 73 3.80 -6.16 -23.79
N GLY A 74 3.24 -5.32 -24.65
CA GLY A 74 2.70 -4.01 -24.28
C GLY A 74 1.53 -4.10 -23.30
N ASP A 75 0.68 -5.10 -23.45
CA ASP A 75 -0.40 -5.44 -22.52
C ASP A 75 0.11 -5.77 -21.11
N VAL A 76 1.15 -6.59 -21.01
CA VAL A 76 1.79 -6.96 -19.73
C VAL A 76 2.47 -5.76 -19.09
N LEU A 77 3.17 -4.94 -19.87
CA LEU A 77 3.80 -3.71 -19.40
C LEU A 77 2.75 -2.71 -18.88
N TYR A 78 1.66 -2.52 -19.62
CA TYR A 78 0.56 -1.64 -19.21
C TYR A 78 -0.11 -2.13 -17.93
N ALA A 79 -0.46 -3.42 -17.84
CA ALA A 79 -1.06 -4.00 -16.65
C ALA A 79 -0.14 -3.88 -15.43
N HIS A 80 1.17 -4.08 -15.61
CA HIS A 80 2.14 -3.91 -14.54
C HIS A 80 2.28 -2.44 -14.11
N LEU A 81 2.27 -1.50 -15.05
CA LEU A 81 2.26 -0.07 -14.75
C LEU A 81 0.99 0.35 -14.01
N ASP A 82 -0.17 -0.20 -14.37
CA ASP A 82 -1.44 0.14 -13.73
C ASP A 82 -1.52 -0.34 -12.27
N ILE A 83 -0.95 -1.51 -11.97
CA ILE A 83 -0.75 -1.98 -10.59
C ILE A 83 0.11 -0.97 -9.80
N TRP A 84 1.16 -0.43 -10.42
CA TRP A 84 2.05 0.55 -9.80
C TRP A 84 1.42 1.94 -9.68
N LYS A 85 0.68 2.41 -10.69
CA LYS A 85 -0.11 3.65 -10.64
C LYS A 85 -1.16 3.55 -9.55
N SER A 86 -1.86 2.44 -9.44
CA SER A 86 -2.83 2.19 -8.36
C SER A 86 -2.16 2.17 -6.97
N ALA A 87 -0.88 1.78 -6.90
CA ALA A 87 -0.10 1.88 -5.67
C ALA A 87 0.38 3.31 -5.36
N ALA A 88 0.59 4.16 -6.38
CA ALA A 88 1.10 5.53 -6.25
C ALA A 88 0.01 6.62 -6.18
N TRP A 89 -1.11 6.45 -6.88
CA TRP A 89 -2.25 7.37 -7.00
C TRP A 89 -3.03 7.59 -5.68
N MET A 90 -2.63 6.94 -4.60
CA MET A 90 -3.10 7.25 -3.25
C MET A 90 -2.60 8.63 -2.72
N LYS A 91 -1.93 9.45 -3.56
CA LYS A 91 -1.26 10.69 -3.17
C LYS A 91 -1.95 11.99 -3.65
N GLU A 92 -2.92 11.98 -4.57
CA GLU A 92 -3.43 13.22 -5.21
C GLU A 92 -4.94 13.49 -5.02
N LYS A 93 -5.41 13.63 -3.78
CA LYS A 93 -6.60 14.46 -3.47
C LYS A 93 -6.45 15.15 -2.11
N THR A 94 -5.51 16.08 -2.02
CA THR A 94 -5.53 17.15 -1.01
C THR A 94 -4.79 18.35 -1.59
N GLY A 95 -5.49 19.28 -2.25
CA GLY A 95 -4.79 20.45 -2.78
C GLY A 95 -5.54 21.39 -3.73
N GLN A 96 -6.74 21.86 -3.38
CA GLN A 96 -7.32 23.14 -3.80
C GLN A 96 -8.65 23.27 -3.03
N GLY A 97 -8.90 24.18 -2.09
CA GLY A 97 -8.36 25.51 -1.86
C GLY A 97 -9.49 26.50 -2.08
N ASP A 98 -10.34 26.71 -1.06
CA ASP A 98 -11.17 27.92 -1.03
C ASP A 98 -11.29 28.46 0.40
N LEU A 99 -10.79 29.68 0.54
CA LEU A 99 -10.76 30.50 1.73
C LEU A 99 -12.04 31.33 1.74
N LYS A 100 -12.93 31.14 2.73
CA LYS A 100 -13.94 32.15 3.07
C LYS A 100 -14.25 32.18 4.56
N SER A 101 -13.80 33.25 5.19
CA SER A 101 -14.16 33.70 6.54
C SER A 101 -15.62 34.17 6.58
N CYS A 102 -16.39 33.83 7.62
CA CYS A 102 -16.80 34.75 8.70
C CYS A 102 -18.13 34.32 9.41
N GLY A 103 -18.10 34.30 10.75
CA GLY A 103 -19.13 34.82 11.67
C GLY A 103 -20.48 34.10 11.86
N GLY A 104 -20.86 33.81 13.11
CA GLY A 104 -22.27 33.71 13.52
C GLY A 104 -22.58 32.77 14.69
N SER A 105 -22.97 33.35 15.83
CA SER A 105 -23.51 32.70 17.03
C SER A 105 -24.90 32.06 16.83
N GLY A 106 -25.25 31.08 17.68
CA GLY A 106 -26.64 30.71 17.97
C GLY A 106 -26.83 29.21 18.22
N GLY A 107 -27.27 28.86 19.43
CA GLY A 107 -27.52 27.48 19.83
C GLY A 107 -28.82 26.89 19.26
N VAL A 108 -29.01 25.59 19.46
CA VAL A 108 -30.24 24.90 19.90
C VAL A 108 -29.97 23.39 19.95
N ARG A 109 -30.75 22.73 20.79
CA ARG A 109 -30.69 21.36 21.29
C ARG A 109 -31.51 20.39 20.40
N GLU A 110 -31.16 19.10 20.51
CA GLU A 110 -31.96 17.89 20.17
C GLU A 110 -32.16 17.49 18.70
N SER A 111 -31.79 16.25 18.37
CA SER A 111 -32.75 15.15 18.11
C SER A 111 -32.04 13.94 17.51
N TRP A 112 -32.38 12.74 17.98
CA TRP A 112 -31.94 11.47 17.42
C TRP A 112 -32.76 11.16 16.17
N THR A 113 -32.10 10.92 15.04
CA THR A 113 -32.66 10.11 13.95
C THR A 113 -31.57 9.23 13.38
N ASP A 114 -31.81 7.93 13.55
CA ASP A 114 -31.24 6.80 12.85
C ASP A 114 -31.28 6.99 11.32
N SER A 115 -30.15 6.70 10.67
CA SER A 115 -30.03 6.35 9.26
C SER A 115 -28.63 5.75 9.08
N GLU A 116 -28.47 4.50 9.48
CA GLU A 116 -27.44 3.65 8.91
C GLU A 116 -27.69 3.50 7.41
N VAL A 117 -26.80 4.06 6.59
CA VAL A 117 -26.00 3.38 5.56
C VAL A 117 -25.37 4.44 4.65
N ASP A 118 -24.07 4.67 4.79
CA ASP A 118 -23.24 4.73 3.59
C ASP A 118 -21.86 4.15 3.87
N SER A 119 -21.53 3.18 3.03
CA SER A 119 -20.22 2.58 2.98
C SER A 119 -19.32 3.46 2.13
N SER A 120 -18.13 3.70 2.68
CA SER A 120 -16.89 3.98 1.96
C SER A 120 -16.59 5.44 1.62
N SER A 121 -15.35 5.81 1.97
CA SER A 121 -14.56 6.90 1.38
C SER A 121 -14.61 8.25 2.11
N SER A 122 -13.94 8.37 3.27
CA SER A 122 -13.61 9.69 3.82
C SER A 122 -12.22 9.73 4.44
N GLY A 123 -11.24 10.18 3.65
CA GLY A 123 -10.05 11.02 4.00
C GLY A 123 -9.22 10.80 5.27
N GLN A 124 -9.47 9.79 6.09
CA GLN A 124 -8.81 9.64 7.39
C GLN A 124 -7.47 8.89 7.24
N PRO A 125 -6.41 9.33 7.94
CA PRO A 125 -5.15 8.61 7.96
C PRO A 125 -5.37 7.16 8.40
N ILE A 126 -4.97 6.18 7.57
CA ILE A 126 -5.13 4.77 7.92
C ILE A 126 -4.53 4.47 9.30
N HIS A 127 -5.31 3.77 10.12
CA HIS A 127 -4.89 3.29 11.42
C HIS A 127 -4.23 1.90 11.33
N LEU A 128 -3.36 1.58 12.28
CA LEU A 128 -2.64 0.30 12.30
C LEU A 128 -3.60 -0.89 12.30
N TRP A 129 -4.72 -0.82 13.03
CA TRP A 129 -5.68 -1.94 13.09
C TRP A 129 -6.33 -2.22 11.72
N GLN A 130 -6.62 -1.18 10.93
CA GLN A 130 -7.17 -1.32 9.57
C GLN A 130 -6.15 -1.96 8.64
N PHE A 131 -4.89 -1.50 8.73
CA PHE A 131 -3.78 -2.07 7.98
C PHE A 131 -3.55 -3.55 8.30
N LEU A 132 -3.57 -3.94 9.59
CA LEU A 132 -3.44 -5.34 10.00
C LEU A 132 -4.58 -6.21 9.44
N LYS A 133 -5.83 -5.71 9.46
CA LYS A 133 -6.96 -6.40 8.80
C LYS A 133 -6.75 -6.53 7.29
N GLU A 134 -6.27 -5.49 6.62
CA GLU A 134 -6.00 -5.52 5.18
C GLU A 134 -4.99 -6.60 4.78
N LEU A 135 -3.89 -6.74 5.55
CA LEU A 135 -2.93 -7.82 5.32
C LEU A 135 -3.56 -9.21 5.49
N LEU A 136 -4.41 -9.35 6.52
CA LEU A 136 -5.13 -10.58 6.84
C LEU A 136 -6.20 -10.98 5.80
N LEU A 137 -6.66 -10.04 4.96
CA LEU A 137 -7.56 -10.30 3.84
C LEU A 137 -6.85 -10.85 2.61
N LYS A 138 -5.52 -10.76 2.54
CA LYS A 138 -4.70 -11.19 1.40
C LYS A 138 -3.69 -12.29 1.81
N PRO A 139 -4.16 -13.46 2.27
CA PRO A 139 -3.29 -14.52 2.80
C PRO A 139 -2.30 -15.09 1.77
N HIS A 140 -2.64 -15.07 0.47
CA HIS A 140 -1.72 -15.49 -0.60
C HIS A 140 -0.46 -14.62 -0.67
N SER A 141 -0.57 -13.32 -0.36
CA SER A 141 0.54 -12.37 -0.41
C SER A 141 1.24 -12.22 0.94
N TYR A 142 0.50 -12.29 2.05
CA TYR A 142 1.01 -11.93 3.39
C TYR A 142 0.91 -13.05 4.43
N GLY A 143 0.47 -14.25 4.08
CA GLY A 143 0.23 -15.35 5.02
C GLY A 143 1.47 -15.82 5.79
N ARG A 144 2.67 -15.59 5.24
CA ARG A 144 3.95 -15.84 5.93
C ARG A 144 4.30 -14.77 6.98
N SER A 145 3.69 -13.59 6.89
CA SER A 145 3.95 -12.45 7.77
C SER A 145 2.89 -12.31 8.85
N ILE A 146 1.62 -12.51 8.49
CA ILE A 146 0.47 -12.39 9.39
C ILE A 146 -0.68 -13.28 8.89
N ARG A 147 -1.34 -13.99 9.81
CA ARG A 147 -2.44 -14.89 9.46
C ARG A 147 -3.48 -15.03 10.56
N TRP A 148 -4.68 -15.44 10.18
CA TRP A 148 -5.70 -15.85 11.14
C TRP A 148 -5.30 -17.17 11.80
N LEU A 149 -5.43 -17.25 13.12
CA LEU A 149 -5.47 -18.51 13.86
C LEU A 149 -6.92 -18.97 14.05
N ASN A 150 -7.83 -18.03 14.25
CA ASN A 150 -9.26 -18.26 14.26
C ASN A 150 -9.95 -17.00 13.72
N LYS A 151 -10.47 -17.07 12.49
CA LYS A 151 -11.06 -15.92 11.81
C LYS A 151 -12.38 -15.48 12.47
N GLU A 152 -13.21 -16.42 12.88
CA GLU A 152 -14.51 -16.17 13.53
C GLU A 152 -14.35 -15.42 14.86
N LYS A 153 -13.39 -15.86 15.69
CA LYS A 153 -13.06 -15.20 16.96
C LYS A 153 -12.19 -13.95 16.79
N GLY A 154 -11.77 -13.62 15.56
CA GLY A 154 -10.88 -12.50 15.28
C GLY A 154 -9.45 -12.67 15.82
N ILE A 155 -9.00 -13.91 16.04
CA ILE A 155 -7.66 -14.22 16.58
C ILE A 155 -6.66 -14.36 15.44
N PHE A 156 -5.61 -13.56 15.46
CA PHE A 156 -4.55 -13.56 14.47
C PHE A 156 -3.17 -13.60 15.11
N LYS A 157 -2.18 -14.07 14.33
CA LYS A 157 -0.78 -14.11 14.71
C LYS A 157 0.06 -13.36 13.70
N ILE A 158 0.98 -12.56 14.21
CA ILE A 158 2.08 -12.01 13.44
C ILE A 158 3.20 -13.05 13.45
N GLU A 159 3.49 -13.65 12.30
CA GLU A 159 4.53 -14.67 12.15
C GLU A 159 5.90 -14.02 11.90
N ASP A 160 5.94 -12.98 11.04
CA ASP A 160 7.13 -12.17 10.79
C ASP A 160 6.91 -10.73 11.27
N SER A 161 7.34 -10.45 12.50
CA SER A 161 7.21 -9.14 13.12
C SER A 161 7.99 -8.04 12.43
N ALA A 162 9.15 -8.37 11.85
CA ALA A 162 10.00 -7.38 11.17
C ALA A 162 9.36 -6.98 9.84
N GLN A 163 8.87 -7.95 9.08
CA GLN A 163 8.21 -7.69 7.80
C GLN A 163 6.90 -6.91 7.98
N VAL A 164 6.07 -7.25 8.97
CA VAL A 164 4.83 -6.47 9.25
C VAL A 164 5.16 -5.03 9.66
N ALA A 165 6.19 -4.82 10.48
CA ALA A 165 6.61 -3.47 10.88
C ALA A 165 7.17 -2.66 9.71
N ARG A 166 7.95 -3.29 8.83
CA ARG A 166 8.46 -2.67 7.61
C ARG A 166 7.33 -2.23 6.68
N LEU A 167 6.36 -3.12 6.41
CA LEU A 167 5.20 -2.81 5.59
C LEU A 167 4.36 -1.66 6.18
N TRP A 168 4.23 -1.62 7.50
CA TRP A 168 3.57 -0.49 8.19
C TRP A 168 4.37 0.82 8.08
N GLY A 169 5.70 0.75 8.20
CA GLY A 169 6.60 1.88 7.98
C GLY A 169 6.45 2.46 6.58
N ILE A 170 6.42 1.59 5.57
CA ILE A 170 6.15 1.96 4.17
C ILE A 170 4.79 2.66 4.07
N ARG A 171 3.71 2.04 4.59
CA ARG A 171 2.35 2.58 4.52
C ARG A 171 2.19 3.98 5.14
N LYS A 172 3.00 4.33 6.14
CA LYS A 172 2.94 5.63 6.85
C LYS A 172 4.12 6.56 6.54
N ASN A 173 4.97 6.20 5.58
CA ASN A 173 6.24 6.88 5.30
C ASN A 173 7.09 7.13 6.56
N ARG A 174 7.31 6.06 7.34
CA ARG A 174 8.12 6.05 8.57
C ARG A 174 9.26 5.02 8.41
N PRO A 175 10.42 5.41 7.83
CA PRO A 175 11.51 4.47 7.53
C PRO A 175 12.14 3.84 8.78
N ALA A 176 12.09 4.53 9.92
CA ALA A 176 12.56 4.01 11.21
C ALA A 176 11.49 3.18 11.98
N MET A 177 10.44 2.70 11.30
CA MET A 177 9.42 1.85 11.91
C MET A 177 9.99 0.46 12.22
N ASN A 178 9.70 -0.04 13.41
CA ASN A 178 10.08 -1.38 13.85
C ASN A 178 8.96 -1.99 14.70
N TYR A 179 9.11 -3.26 15.07
CA TYR A 179 8.06 -3.97 15.79
C TYR A 179 7.84 -3.42 17.20
N ASP A 180 8.86 -2.91 17.89
CA ASP A 180 8.71 -2.35 19.23
C ASP A 180 7.78 -1.13 19.22
N LYS A 181 7.94 -0.25 18.22
CA LYS A 181 7.06 0.91 17.98
C LYS A 181 5.66 0.48 17.55
N LEU A 182 5.55 -0.45 16.60
CA LEU A 182 4.26 -0.96 16.11
C LEU A 182 3.47 -1.61 17.25
N SER A 183 4.12 -2.48 18.02
CA SER A 183 3.50 -3.18 19.15
C SER A 183 3.08 -2.19 20.25
N ARG A 184 3.77 -1.04 20.40
CA ARG A 184 3.33 0.03 21.31
C ARG A 184 1.96 0.58 20.92
N SER A 185 1.70 0.79 19.64
CA SER A 185 0.36 1.18 19.14
C SER A 185 -0.68 0.09 19.34
N ILE A 186 -0.34 -1.20 19.13
CA ILE A 186 -1.25 -2.31 19.45
C ILE A 186 -1.67 -2.29 20.93
N ARG A 187 -0.72 -2.05 21.85
CA ARG A 187 -1.03 -1.94 23.29
C ARG A 187 -1.96 -0.76 23.61
N GLN A 188 -1.91 0.33 22.84
CA GLN A 188 -2.85 1.45 23.02
C GLN A 188 -4.29 1.04 22.65
N TYR A 189 -4.46 0.07 21.76
CA TYR A 189 -5.78 -0.43 21.36
C TYR A 189 -6.49 -1.26 22.43
N TYR A 190 -5.78 -1.74 23.46
CA TYR A 190 -6.38 -2.51 24.56
C TYR A 190 -7.40 -1.67 25.32
N LYS A 191 -7.02 -0.44 25.68
CA LYS A 191 -7.92 0.50 26.37
C LYS A 191 -9.06 1.00 25.49
N LYS A 192 -8.87 0.99 24.17
CA LYS A 192 -9.87 1.41 23.19
C LYS A 192 -10.84 0.30 22.78
N GLY A 193 -10.64 -0.93 23.27
CA GLY A 193 -11.48 -2.06 22.89
C GLY A 193 -11.43 -2.40 21.39
N ILE A 194 -10.30 -2.14 20.70
CA ILE A 194 -10.15 -2.43 19.25
C ILE A 194 -9.43 -3.77 19.04
N ILE A 195 -8.37 -3.99 19.82
CA ILE A 195 -7.61 -5.23 19.87
C ILE A 195 -7.43 -5.58 21.35
N ARG A 196 -7.42 -6.86 21.68
CA ARG A 196 -7.11 -7.37 23.01
C ARG A 196 -6.10 -8.52 22.95
N LYS A 197 -5.69 -8.98 24.13
CA LYS A 197 -5.02 -10.28 24.26
C LYS A 197 -6.07 -11.40 24.29
N PRO A 198 -5.84 -12.51 23.57
CA PRO A 198 -6.69 -13.69 23.71
C PRO A 198 -6.58 -14.27 25.13
N ASP A 199 -7.57 -15.07 25.53
CA ASP A 199 -7.67 -15.67 26.86
C ASP A 199 -6.39 -16.45 27.22
N VAL A 200 -5.87 -17.21 26.26
CA VAL A 200 -4.55 -17.82 26.35
C VAL A 200 -3.53 -16.88 25.74
N SER A 201 -2.80 -16.16 26.60
CA SER A 201 -1.76 -15.22 26.16
C SER A 201 -0.62 -15.95 25.45
N GLN A 202 -0.38 -15.56 24.20
CA GLN A 202 0.74 -16.06 23.41
C GLN A 202 1.50 -14.89 22.75
N ARG A 203 2.81 -15.09 22.56
CA ARG A 203 3.69 -14.11 21.91
C ARG A 203 3.24 -13.89 20.47
N LEU A 204 3.19 -12.63 20.04
CA LEU A 204 2.75 -12.18 18.72
C LEU A 204 1.30 -12.53 18.34
N VAL A 205 0.51 -13.06 19.28
CA VAL A 205 -0.90 -13.35 19.07
C VAL A 205 -1.77 -12.25 19.68
N TYR A 206 -2.80 -11.88 18.92
CA TYR A 206 -3.71 -10.78 19.20
C TYR A 206 -5.12 -11.15 18.76
N GLN A 207 -6.11 -10.47 19.31
CA GLN A 207 -7.51 -10.68 18.97
C GLN A 207 -8.18 -9.35 18.66
N PHE A 208 -8.80 -9.20 17.49
CA PHE A 208 -9.70 -8.08 17.22
C PHE A 208 -10.94 -8.22 18.08
N VAL A 209 -11.39 -7.10 18.64
CA VAL A 209 -12.69 -7.01 19.30
C VAL A 209 -13.71 -6.62 18.22
N HIS A 210 -14.75 -7.42 18.03
CA HIS A 210 -15.85 -7.01 17.16
C HIS A 210 -16.65 -5.91 17.86
N PRO A 211 -17.14 -4.88 17.13
CA PRO A 211 -18.18 -4.03 17.67
C PRO A 211 -19.34 -4.92 18.14
N GLN A 212 -19.85 -4.65 19.34
CA GLN A 212 -21.14 -5.20 19.78
C GLN A 212 -22.26 -4.41 19.12
#